data_AF-A0A0G4KKP9-F1
#
_entry.id   AF-A0A0G4KKP9-F1
#
_cell.length_a   1.000
_cell.length_b   1.000
_cell.length_c   1.000
_cell.angle_alpha   90.00
_cell.angle_beta   90.00
_cell.angle_gamma   90.00
#
_symmetry.space_group_name_H-M   'P 1'
#
loop_
_entity.id
_entity.type
_entity.pdbx_description
1 polymer ?
#
loop_
_entity_poly.entity_id
_entity_poly.type
_entity_poly.pdbx_seq_one_letter_code
_entity_poly.pdbx_strand_id
1 'polypeptide(L)' 'MLSSPDADADAAAAAGLAPMRNVLHQIYINLWVEYVVKNPLAPVEHKGGAGVRNELFELGLDQFVRGLS' A
#
# COMPACT_ATOMS: atom_id res chain seq x y z
N MET A 1 17.12 4.22 38.50
CA MET A 1 16.30 4.30 37.28
C MET A 1 17.24 4.24 36.10
N LEU A 2 17.57 3.03 35.63
CA LEU A 2 18.21 2.84 34.33
C LEU A 2 17.09 2.44 33.37
N SER A 3 16.86 3.23 32.32
CA SER A 3 16.02 2.79 31.20
C SER A 3 16.74 1.63 30.52
N SER A 4 16.08 0.48 30.42
CA SER A 4 16.63 -0.68 29.71
C SER A 4 16.76 -0.38 28.20
N PRO A 5 17.88 -0.80 27.56
CA PRO A 5 18.17 -0.54 26.15
C PRO A 5 17.24 -1.26 25.15
N ASP A 6 16.32 -2.10 25.63
CA ASP A 6 15.38 -2.86 24.79
C ASP A 6 14.23 -2.01 24.22
N ALA A 7 13.93 -0.86 24.84
CA ALA A 7 12.82 0.00 24.40
C ALA A 7 13.09 0.71 23.07
N ASP A 8 14.35 1.03 22.75
CA ASP A 8 14.73 1.70 21.50
C ASP A 8 14.90 0.71 20.33
N ALA A 9 15.17 -0.57 20.60
CA ALA A 9 15.35 -1.59 19.57
C ALA A 9 14.02 -2.03 18.92
N ASP A 10 12.92 -2.03 19.68
CA ASP A 10 11.58 -2.39 19.19
C ASP A 10 10.99 -1.25 18.30
N ALA A 11 11.24 0.01 18.66
CA ALA A 11 10.80 1.17 17.89
C ALA A 11 11.44 1.25 16.49
N ALA A 12 12.70 0.82 16.35
CA ALA A 12 13.38 0.75 15.06
C ALA A 12 12.91 -0.42 14.18
N ALA A 13 12.50 -1.56 14.79
CA ALA A 13 11.97 -2.71 14.07
C ALA A 13 10.53 -2.46 13.54
N ALA A 14 9.72 -1.70 14.28
CA ALA A 14 8.38 -1.28 13.86
C ALA A 14 8.39 -0.28 12.68
N ALA A 15 9.49 0.42 12.45
CA ALA A 15 9.67 1.40 11.38
C ALA A 15 10.12 0.78 10.04
N GLY A 16 10.53 -0.50 10.01
CA GLY A 16 11.25 -1.06 8.87
C GLY A 16 10.41 -1.81 7.84
N LEU A 17 9.36 -2.53 8.25
CA LEU A 17 8.40 -3.16 7.34
C LEU A 17 7.07 -3.26 8.06
N ALA A 18 6.08 -2.47 7.65
CA ALA A 18 4.71 -2.88 7.91
C ALA A 18 4.59 -4.32 7.38
N PRO A 19 4.13 -5.30 8.19
CA PRO A 19 4.08 -6.69 7.73
C PRO A 19 3.35 -6.69 6.40
N MET A 20 3.91 -7.35 5.37
CA MET A 20 3.46 -7.22 3.97
C MET A 20 1.92 -7.26 3.80
N ARG A 21 1.22 -7.99 4.67
CA ARG A 21 -0.24 -7.95 4.83
C ARG A 21 -0.83 -6.53 4.94
N ASN A 22 -0.28 -5.67 5.77
CA ASN A 22 -0.72 -4.29 5.98
C ASN A 22 -0.46 -3.43 4.73
N VAL A 23 0.70 -3.61 4.08
CA VAL A 23 1.04 -2.92 2.82
C VAL A 23 0.02 -3.28 1.72
N LEU A 24 -0.23 -4.58 1.52
CA LEU A 24 -1.21 -5.07 0.57
C LEU A 24 -2.63 -4.57 0.90
N HIS A 25 -2.99 -4.54 2.18
CA HIS A 25 -4.29 -4.05 2.60
C HIS A 25 -4.46 -2.55 2.33
N GLN A 26 -3.41 -1.74 2.52
CA GLN A 26 -3.42 -0.31 2.19
C GLN A 26 -3.56 -0.07 0.68
N ILE A 27 -2.85 -0.85 -0.16
CA ILE A 27 -3.03 -0.80 -1.62
C ILE A 27 -4.48 -1.13 -1.99
N TYR A 28 -5.06 -2.17 -1.39
CA TYR A 28 -6.43 -2.56 -1.67
C TYR A 28 -7.44 -1.47 -1.31
N ILE A 29 -7.42 -0.97 -0.07
CA ILE A 29 -8.48 -0.08 0.41
C ILE A 29 -8.30 1.37 -0.08
N ASN A 30 -7.06 1.87 -0.19
CA ASN A 30 -6.81 3.27 -0.53
C ASN A 30 -6.61 3.51 -2.03
N LEU A 31 -6.13 2.51 -2.78
CA LEU A 31 -5.87 2.65 -4.22
C LEU A 31 -6.88 1.87 -5.05
N TRP A 32 -7.00 0.56 -4.83
CA TRP A 32 -7.88 -0.28 -5.66
C TRP A 32 -9.35 0.07 -5.51
N VAL A 33 -9.86 0.14 -4.27
CA VAL A 33 -11.27 0.49 -4.04
C VAL A 33 -11.57 1.91 -4.54
N GLU A 34 -10.67 2.86 -4.33
CA GLU A 34 -10.88 4.26 -4.69
C GLU A 34 -10.84 4.51 -6.21
N TYR A 35 -9.80 4.02 -6.90
CA TYR A 35 -9.57 4.36 -8.30
C TYR A 35 -10.06 3.30 -9.28
N VAL A 36 -10.32 2.07 -8.83
CA VAL A 36 -10.81 0.98 -9.70
C VAL A 36 -12.28 0.70 -9.41
N VAL A 37 -12.63 0.33 -8.18
CA VAL A 37 -14.00 -0.11 -7.85
C VAL A 37 -15.00 1.05 -7.90
N LYS A 38 -14.63 2.22 -7.40
CA LYS A 38 -15.52 3.40 -7.42
C LYS A 38 -15.54 4.14 -8.75
N ASN A 39 -14.68 3.80 -9.71
CA ASN A 39 -14.68 4.46 -11.02
C ASN A 39 -15.81 3.87 -11.90
N PRO A 40 -16.89 4.61 -12.16
CA PRO A 40 -18.03 4.08 -12.93
C PRO A 40 -17.70 3.84 -14.41
N LEU A 41 -16.57 4.38 -14.90
CA LEU A 41 -16.09 4.22 -16.26
C LEU A 41 -15.12 3.03 -16.40
N ALA A 42 -14.61 2.50 -15.29
CA ALA A 42 -13.68 1.38 -15.30
C ALA A 42 -14.44 0.05 -15.18
N PRO A 43 -14.14 -0.95 -16.03
CA PRO A 43 -14.64 -2.29 -15.80
C PRO A 43 -14.03 -2.86 -14.52
N VAL A 44 -14.87 -3.37 -13.62
CA VAL A 44 -14.45 -3.98 -12.34
C VAL A 44 -13.58 -5.23 -12.56
N GLU A 45 -13.80 -5.96 -13.65
CA GLU A 45 -13.00 -7.13 -14.02
C GLU A 45 -12.13 -6.85 -15.25
N HIS A 46 -10.81 -6.88 -15.07
CA HIS A 46 -9.82 -6.78 -16.16
C HIS A 46 -9.50 -8.17 -16.73
N LYS A 47 -10.44 -8.76 -17.47
CA LYS A 47 -10.26 -10.08 -18.11
C LYS A 47 -9.06 -10.09 -19.07
N GLY A 48 -8.37 -11.23 -19.15
CA GLY A 48 -7.24 -11.42 -20.06
C GLY A 48 -5.93 -10.77 -19.61
N GLY A 49 -5.81 -10.34 -18.34
CA GLY A 49 -4.58 -9.79 -17.80
C GLY A 49 -4.25 -8.38 -18.32
N ALA A 50 -5.25 -7.66 -18.85
CA ALA A 50 -5.05 -6.32 -19.43
C ALA A 50 -4.62 -5.23 -18.42
N GLY A 51 -4.49 -5.58 -17.13
CA GLY A 51 -4.09 -4.65 -16.08
C GLY A 51 -5.13 -3.55 -15.82
N VAL A 52 -4.87 -2.77 -14.78
CA VAL A 52 -5.67 -1.59 -14.42
C VAL A 52 -5.09 -0.39 -15.14
N ARG A 53 -5.71 0.05 -16.25
CA ARG A 53 -5.25 1.25 -17.00
C ARG A 53 -5.84 2.56 -16.43
N ASN A 54 -5.89 2.69 -15.11
CA ASN A 54 -6.32 3.92 -14.46
C ASN A 54 -5.07 4.71 -14.04
N GLU A 55 -4.85 5.86 -14.67
CA GLU A 55 -3.66 6.69 -14.46
C GLU A 55 -3.50 7.13 -12.99
N LEU A 56 -4.59 7.42 -12.27
CA LEU A 56 -4.55 7.81 -10.86
C LEU A 56 -4.14 6.63 -9.96
N PHE A 57 -4.59 5.42 -10.31
CA PHE A 57 -4.18 4.20 -9.63
C PHE A 57 -2.68 3.93 -9.83
N GLU A 58 -2.20 3.98 -11.08
CA GLU A 58 -0.79 3.76 -11.41
C GLU A 58 0.13 4.78 -10.72
N LEU A 59 -0.24 6.06 -10.78
CA LEU A 59 0.51 7.14 -10.12
C LEU A 59 0.53 6.99 -8.61
N GLY A 60 -0.63 6.70 -8.00
CA GLY A 60 -0.75 6.52 -6.55
C GLY A 60 0.02 5.30 -6.05
N LEU A 61 0.04 4.21 -6.83
CA LEU A 61 0.79 3.00 -6.50
C LEU A 61 2.30 3.24 -6.57
N ASP A 62 2.81 3.91 -7.61
CA ASP A 62 4.24 4.23 -7.73
C ASP A 62 4.72 5.12 -6.57
N GLN A 63 3.95 6.16 -6.22
CA GLN A 63 4.27 7.02 -5.07
C GLN A 63 4.24 6.25 -3.75
N PHE A 64 3.22 5.41 -3.54
CA PHE A 64 3.10 4.60 -2.32
C PHE A 64 4.29 3.65 -2.16
N VAL A 65 4.66 2.91 -3.22
CA VAL A 65 5.77 1.96 -3.18
C VAL A 65 7.12 2.64 -2.97
N ARG A 66 7.36 3.80 -3.61
CA ARG A 66 8.57 4.61 -3.35
C ARG A 66 8.63 5.13 -1.92
N GLY A 67 7.50 5.32 -1.25
CA GLY A 67 7.44 5.70 0.16
C GLY A 67 7.76 4.57 1.15
N LEU A 68 7.86 3.32 0.68
CA LEU A 68 8.20 2.17 1.52
C LEU A 68 9.71 1.91 1.64
N SER A 69 10.54 2.60 0.85
CA SER A 69 12.00 2.43 0.79
C SER A 69 12.74 3.30 1.80
#